data_AF-A0A971L3W6-F1
#
_entry.id   AF-A0A971L3W6-F1
#
_cell.length_a   1.000
_cell.length_b   1.000
_cell.length_c   1.000
_cell.angle_alpha   90.00
_cell.angle_beta   90.00
_cell.angle_gamma   90.00
#
_symmetry.space_group_name_H-M   'P 1'
#
loop_
_entity.id
_entity.type
_entity.pdbx_description
1 polymer ?
#
loop_
_entity_poly.entity_id
_entity_poly.type
_entity_poly.pdbx_seq_one_letter_code
_entity_poly.pdbx_strand_id
1 'polypeptide(L)'
;MSRNFGLGSRNMSFAVKMILNIERVKGRFSYATVDSVAKRFKHFQNFAKKQGVSRLEQVDENLVKAYSQHLKNSTYSNQYKHALLSAVNTAMDSVRAYANAAPWVPVTARKQGIEMRDFVRTNQTISNIQYQMANKAMTPRVQALSS
;
A
#
# COMPACT_ATOMS: atom_id res chain seq x y z
N MET A 1 15.75 18.55 -19.03
CA MET A 1 14.86 17.39 -18.79
C MET A 1 14.25 17.47 -17.40
N SER A 2 12.93 17.59 -17.29
CA SER A 2 12.19 17.51 -16.03
C SER A 2 12.19 16.08 -15.49
N ARG A 3 12.41 15.90 -14.18
CA ARG A 3 12.48 14.58 -13.52
C ARG A 3 11.08 14.09 -13.12
N ASN A 4 10.92 12.78 -12.94
CA ASN A 4 9.69 12.12 -12.49
C ASN A 4 8.49 12.43 -13.40
N PHE A 5 8.62 12.16 -14.69
CA PHE A 5 7.56 12.37 -15.70
C PHE A 5 7.04 13.80 -15.77
N GLY A 6 7.93 14.79 -15.61
CA GLY A 6 7.52 16.20 -15.71
C GLY A 6 6.95 16.79 -14.42
N LEU A 7 6.83 16.02 -13.34
CA LEU A 7 6.17 16.45 -12.10
C LEU A 7 7.01 17.42 -11.24
N GLY A 8 8.21 17.80 -11.69
CA GLY A 8 9.05 18.81 -11.03
C GLY A 8 9.63 18.42 -9.67
N SER A 9 9.31 17.25 -9.14
CA SER A 9 9.80 16.77 -7.84
C SER A 9 11.11 16.00 -7.96
N ARG A 10 12.01 16.13 -6.98
CA ARG A 10 13.19 15.25 -6.81
C ARG A 10 12.91 14.00 -5.97
N ASN A 11 11.70 13.89 -5.42
CA ASN A 11 11.28 12.83 -4.50
C ASN A 11 10.15 12.00 -5.15
N MET A 12 10.43 10.73 -5.45
CA MET A 12 9.49 9.82 -6.11
C MET A 12 8.18 9.68 -5.33
N SER A 13 8.24 9.59 -4.00
CA SER A 13 7.06 9.41 -3.14
C SER A 13 6.18 10.65 -3.15
N PHE A 14 6.79 11.84 -3.23
CA PHE A 14 6.03 13.08 -3.38
C PHE A 14 5.36 13.15 -4.77
N ALA A 15 6.09 12.81 -5.83
CA ALA A 15 5.55 12.75 -7.19
C ALA A 15 4.38 11.75 -7.27
N VAL A 16 4.55 10.55 -6.73
CA VAL A 16 3.48 9.53 -6.61
C VAL A 16 2.27 10.09 -5.85
N LYS A 17 2.48 10.73 -4.69
CA LYS A 17 1.37 11.30 -3.92
C LYS A 17 0.61 12.38 -4.69
N MET A 18 1.31 13.22 -5.48
CA MET A 18 0.64 14.19 -6.36
C MET A 18 -0.24 13.50 -7.39
N ILE A 19 0.29 12.48 -8.09
CA ILE A 19 -0.49 11.72 -9.07
C ILE A 19 -1.68 11.02 -8.45
N LEU A 20 -1.50 10.35 -7.31
CA LEU A 20 -2.58 9.70 -6.59
C LEU A 20 -3.68 10.68 -6.17
N ASN A 21 -3.31 11.92 -5.82
CA ASN A 21 -4.28 12.99 -5.55
C ASN A 21 -5.04 13.45 -6.80
N ILE A 22 -4.40 13.49 -7.97
CA ILE A 22 -5.07 13.78 -9.24
C ILE A 22 -6.09 12.67 -9.54
N GLU A 23 -5.69 11.41 -9.42
CA GLU A 23 -6.58 10.25 -9.63
C GLU A 23 -7.71 10.19 -8.59
N ARG A 24 -7.46 10.65 -7.35
CA ARG A 24 -8.49 10.83 -6.32
C ARG A 24 -9.52 11.88 -6.73
N VAL A 25 -9.12 13.02 -7.28
CA VAL A 25 -10.05 14.05 -7.78
C VAL A 25 -10.91 13.49 -8.92
N LYS A 26 -10.36 12.59 -9.75
CA LYS A 26 -11.10 11.84 -10.78
C LYS A 26 -11.97 10.70 -10.24
N GLY A 27 -12.05 10.51 -8.92
CA GLY A 27 -12.88 9.49 -8.28
C GLY A 27 -12.30 8.08 -8.23
N ARG A 28 -11.05 7.86 -8.68
CA ARG A 28 -10.43 6.52 -8.71
C ARG A 28 -9.99 6.03 -7.32
N PHE A 29 -9.62 6.95 -6.44
CA PHE A 29 -9.11 6.64 -5.10
C PHE A 29 -9.78 7.46 -4.02
N SER A 30 -9.87 6.89 -2.81
CA SER A 30 -10.22 7.63 -1.59
C SER A 30 -9.00 8.34 -0.99
N TYR A 31 -9.20 9.32 -0.10
CA TYR A 31 -8.10 9.95 0.65
C TYR A 31 -7.26 8.93 1.44
N ALA A 32 -7.91 7.96 2.08
CA ALA A 32 -7.23 6.90 2.83
C ALA A 32 -6.38 5.99 1.92
N THR A 33 -6.86 5.71 0.70
CA THR A 33 -6.10 4.97 -0.30
C THR A 33 -4.84 5.74 -0.70
N VAL A 34 -4.96 7.03 -1.02
CA VAL A 34 -3.81 7.87 -1.38
C VAL A 34 -2.75 7.86 -0.30
N ASP A 35 -3.15 8.11 0.95
CA ASP A 35 -2.21 8.19 2.07
C ASP A 35 -1.54 6.83 2.35
N SER A 36 -2.32 5.74 2.36
CA SER A 36 -1.78 4.40 2.61
C SER A 36 -0.85 3.92 1.50
N VAL A 37 -1.16 4.20 0.23
CA VAL A 37 -0.28 3.88 -0.91
C VAL A 37 0.99 4.72 -0.84
N ALA A 38 0.89 6.04 -0.63
CA ALA A 38 2.05 6.93 -0.56
C ALA A 38 3.01 6.56 0.59
N LYS A 39 2.46 6.25 1.78
CA LYS A 39 3.26 5.79 2.93
C LYS A 39 4.01 4.50 2.63
N ARG A 40 3.34 3.50 2.05
CA ARG A 40 3.94 2.21 1.69
C ARG A 40 4.97 2.35 0.56
N PHE A 41 4.67 3.17 -0.45
CA PHE A 41 5.59 3.45 -1.55
C PHE A 41 6.91 4.08 -1.07
N LYS A 42 6.89 4.85 0.03
CA LYS A 42 8.12 5.40 0.63
C LYS A 42 9.13 4.32 1.02
N HIS A 43 8.68 3.13 1.43
CA HIS A 43 9.58 2.00 1.69
C HIS A 43 10.29 1.54 0.41
N PHE A 44 9.55 1.41 -0.69
CA PHE A 44 10.11 1.09 -1.99
C PHE A 44 11.08 2.17 -2.48
N GLN A 45 10.74 3.45 -2.36
CA GLN A 45 11.67 4.53 -2.70
C GLN A 45 13.00 4.41 -1.95
N ASN A 46 12.94 4.11 -0.64
CA ASN A 46 14.16 3.98 0.16
C ASN A 46 15.01 2.80 -0.30
N PHE A 47 14.38 1.69 -0.69
CA PHE A 47 15.06 0.56 -1.32
C PHE A 47 15.67 0.95 -2.68
N ALA A 48 14.88 1.56 -3.57
CA ALA A 48 15.30 1.97 -4.90
C ALA A 48 16.50 2.94 -4.86
N LYS A 49 16.51 3.88 -3.91
CA LYS A 49 17.64 4.80 -3.71
C LYS A 49 18.94 4.07 -3.38
N LYS A 50 18.89 2.99 -2.60
CA LYS A 50 20.08 2.16 -2.30
C LYS A 50 20.58 1.40 -3.53
N GLN A 51 19.71 1.19 -4.53
CA GLN A 51 20.05 0.62 -5.83
C GLN A 51 20.41 1.69 -6.88
N GLY A 52 20.64 2.94 -6.46
CA GLY A 52 20.97 4.05 -7.37
C GLY A 52 19.78 4.64 -8.14
N VAL A 53 18.57 4.13 -7.92
CA VAL A 53 17.36 4.58 -8.62
C VAL A 53 16.68 5.70 -7.84
N SER A 54 16.58 6.88 -8.47
CA SER A 54 16.05 8.10 -7.84
C SER A 54 14.89 8.73 -8.58
N ARG A 55 14.50 8.16 -9.74
CA ARG A 55 13.47 8.70 -10.62
C ARG A 55 12.47 7.61 -11.01
N LEU A 56 11.19 7.98 -11.15
CA LEU A 56 10.11 7.06 -11.50
C LEU A 56 10.28 6.45 -12.89
N GLU A 57 10.93 7.16 -13.82
CA GLU A 57 11.23 6.69 -15.17
C GLU A 57 12.24 5.54 -15.19
N GLN A 58 13.06 5.45 -14.15
CA GLN A 58 14.05 4.38 -13.97
C GLN A 58 13.47 3.17 -13.23
N VAL A 59 12.22 3.25 -12.76
CA VAL A 59 11.56 2.12 -12.11
C VAL A 59 11.04 1.17 -13.18
N ASP A 60 11.63 -0.02 -13.22
CA ASP A 60 11.25 -1.11 -14.10
C ASP A 60 10.78 -2.34 -13.30
N GLU A 61 10.36 -3.38 -14.03
CA GLU A 61 9.88 -4.62 -13.43
C GLU A 61 10.99 -5.32 -12.61
N ASN A 62 12.24 -5.25 -13.07
CA ASN A 62 13.38 -5.91 -12.43
C ASN A 62 13.68 -5.32 -11.05
N LEU A 63 13.61 -4.00 -10.91
CA LEU A 63 13.75 -3.31 -9.63
C LEU A 63 12.65 -3.71 -8.64
N VAL A 64 11.42 -3.87 -9.12
CA VAL A 64 10.29 -4.30 -8.28
C VAL A 64 10.40 -5.79 -7.91
N LYS A 65 10.90 -6.64 -8.81
CA LYS A 65 11.27 -8.03 -8.48
C LYS A 65 12.37 -8.07 -7.42
N ALA A 66 13.44 -7.28 -7.56
CA ALA A 66 14.49 -7.18 -6.55
C ALA A 66 13.94 -6.70 -5.19
N TYR A 67 13.02 -5.73 -5.21
CA TYR A 67 12.31 -5.31 -4.00
C TYR A 67 11.50 -6.44 -3.38
N SER A 68 10.83 -7.27 -4.17
CA SER A 68 10.10 -8.42 -3.65
C SER A 68 11.01 -9.44 -2.95
N GLN A 69 12.23 -9.67 -3.46
CA GLN A 69 13.22 -10.53 -2.80
C GLN A 69 13.72 -9.90 -1.49
N HIS A 70 13.96 -8.57 -1.49
CA HIS A 70 14.26 -7.84 -0.26
C HIS A 70 13.14 -7.98 0.78
N LEU A 71 11.88 -7.92 0.35
CA LEU A 71 10.73 -8.10 1.23
C LEU A 71 10.67 -9.51 1.80
N LYS A 72 10.99 -10.58 1.04
CA LYS A 72 11.01 -11.94 1.59
C LYS A 72 11.92 -12.05 2.81
N ASN A 73 13.11 -11.47 2.72
CA ASN A 73 14.14 -11.52 3.76
C ASN A 73 13.88 -10.52 4.91
N SER A 74 12.79 -9.73 4.83
CA SER A 74 12.42 -8.80 5.90
C SER A 74 11.57 -9.46 6.98
N THR A 75 11.61 -8.88 8.18
CA THR A 75 10.83 -9.30 9.35
C THR A 75 9.35 -8.91 9.31
N TYR A 76 8.89 -8.26 8.24
CA TYR A 76 7.49 -7.88 8.10
C TYR A 76 6.57 -9.11 8.04
N SER A 77 5.31 -8.94 8.43
CA SER A 77 4.30 -9.98 8.19
C SER A 77 4.08 -10.17 6.69
N ASN A 78 3.74 -11.39 6.26
CA ASN A 78 3.42 -11.67 4.85
C ASN A 78 2.33 -10.72 4.34
N GLN A 79 1.30 -10.44 5.15
CA GLN A 79 0.26 -9.47 4.80
C GLN A 79 0.81 -8.07 4.52
N TYR A 80 1.74 -7.59 5.33
CA TYR A 80 2.34 -6.28 5.10
C TYR A 80 3.27 -6.28 3.89
N LYS A 81 4.02 -7.35 3.63
CA LYS A 81 4.83 -7.53 2.41
C LYS A 81 3.97 -7.43 1.15
N HIS A 82 2.80 -8.09 1.13
CA HIS A 82 1.83 -7.99 0.04
C HIS A 82 1.31 -6.55 -0.14
N ALA A 83 0.98 -5.88 0.96
CA ALA A 83 0.50 -4.49 0.93
C ALA A 83 1.57 -3.51 0.40
N LEU A 84 2.83 -3.71 0.77
CA LEU A 84 3.97 -2.91 0.30
C LEU A 84 4.14 -3.06 -1.22
N LEU A 85 4.14 -4.29 -1.73
CA LEU A 85 4.31 -4.54 -3.15
C LEU A 85 3.10 -4.06 -3.98
N SER A 86 1.88 -4.23 -3.45
CA SER A 86 0.66 -3.71 -4.07
C SER A 86 0.71 -2.19 -4.22
N ALA A 87 1.18 -1.46 -3.20
CA ALA A 87 1.33 -0.02 -3.27
C ALA A 87 2.30 0.43 -4.37
N VAL A 88 3.35 -0.34 -4.64
CA VAL A 88 4.26 -0.08 -5.78
C VAL A 88 3.52 -0.21 -7.11
N ASN A 89 2.76 -1.29 -7.30
CA ASN A 89 2.00 -1.49 -8.52
C ASN A 89 0.96 -0.39 -8.74
N THR A 90 0.19 -0.02 -7.71
CA THR A 90 -0.80 1.07 -7.81
C THR A 90 -0.13 2.40 -8.16
N ALA A 91 1.00 2.72 -7.54
CA ALA A 91 1.73 3.94 -7.82
C ALA A 91 2.25 3.97 -9.27
N MET A 92 2.89 2.88 -9.74
CA MET A 92 3.46 2.82 -11.09
C MET A 92 2.40 2.81 -12.18
N ASP A 93 1.27 2.13 -11.96
CA ASP A 93 0.11 2.17 -12.83
C ASP A 93 -0.44 3.61 -12.97
N SER A 94 -0.64 4.30 -11.84
CA SER A 94 -1.15 5.68 -11.85
C SER A 94 -0.18 6.65 -12.54
N VAL A 95 1.12 6.52 -12.27
CA VAL A 95 2.17 7.37 -12.87
C VAL A 95 2.26 7.16 -14.38
N ARG A 96 2.22 5.91 -14.84
CA ARG A 96 2.29 5.60 -16.28
C ARG A 96 1.04 6.02 -17.02
N ALA A 97 -0.13 5.86 -16.41
CA ALA A 97 -1.39 6.38 -16.94
C ALA A 97 -1.34 7.91 -17.09
N TYR A 98 -0.85 8.62 -16.07
CA TYR A 98 -0.69 10.08 -16.15
C TYR A 98 0.31 10.51 -17.23
N ALA A 99 1.40 9.78 -17.38
CA ALA A 99 2.45 10.08 -18.36
C ALA A 99 2.11 9.64 -19.79
N ASN A 100 0.93 9.03 -20.03
CA ASN A 100 0.58 8.37 -21.29
C ASN A 100 1.69 7.39 -21.77
N ALA A 101 2.34 6.71 -20.82
CA ALA A 101 3.38 5.74 -21.09
C ALA A 101 2.79 4.33 -21.28
N ALA A 102 3.63 3.39 -21.74
CA ALA A 102 3.23 1.99 -21.84
C ALA A 102 2.66 1.47 -20.49
N PRO A 103 1.55 0.70 -20.51
CA PRO A 103 0.89 0.20 -19.31
C PRO A 103 1.85 -0.53 -18.36
N TRP A 104 1.63 -0.38 -17.05
CA TRP A 104 2.43 -1.08 -16.06
C TRP A 104 2.08 -2.56 -16.02
N VAL A 105 3.08 -3.43 -16.06
CA VAL A 105 2.92 -4.86 -15.80
C VAL A 105 3.12 -5.13 -14.31
N PRO A 106 2.09 -5.55 -13.57
CA PRO A 106 2.19 -5.68 -12.12
C PRO A 106 3.06 -6.86 -11.68
N VAL A 107 3.97 -6.60 -10.74
CA VAL A 107 4.75 -7.63 -10.05
C VAL A 107 4.00 -8.03 -8.79
N THR A 108 3.43 -9.23 -8.77
CA THR A 108 2.58 -9.68 -7.65
C THR A 108 3.36 -10.56 -6.68
N ALA A 109 3.06 -10.39 -5.39
CA ALA A 109 3.77 -11.07 -4.30
C ALA A 109 3.70 -12.60 -4.43
N ARG A 110 2.54 -13.12 -4.86
CA ARG A 110 2.33 -14.56 -5.13
C ARG A 110 3.27 -15.09 -6.21
N LYS A 111 3.37 -14.40 -7.36
CA LYS A 111 4.29 -14.80 -8.44
C LYS A 111 5.75 -14.74 -8.02
N GLN A 112 6.06 -13.89 -7.04
CA GLN A 112 7.39 -13.77 -6.49
C GLN A 112 7.67 -14.77 -5.36
N GLY A 113 6.70 -15.60 -4.93
CA GLY A 113 6.91 -16.59 -3.87
C GLY A 113 6.89 -16.01 -2.46
N ILE A 114 6.19 -14.88 -2.25
CA ILE A 114 5.84 -14.42 -0.89
C ILE A 114 4.59 -15.18 -0.48
N GLU A 115 4.69 -15.91 0.62
CA GLU A 115 3.60 -16.72 1.18
C GLU A 115 2.30 -15.93 1.35
N MET A 116 1.18 -16.66 1.29
CA MET A 116 -0.14 -16.05 1.44
C MET A 116 -0.39 -15.62 2.88
N ARG A 117 -1.49 -14.90 3.05
CA ARG A 117 -2.04 -14.60 4.37
C ARG A 117 -2.44 -15.91 5.02
N ASP A 118 -1.83 -16.27 6.14
CA ASP A 118 -2.48 -17.19 7.05
C ASP A 118 -3.57 -16.43 7.80
N PHE A 119 -4.81 -16.81 7.53
CA PHE A 119 -6.00 -16.25 8.17
C PHE A 119 -6.44 -17.08 9.38
N VAL A 120 -5.52 -17.82 10.00
CA VAL A 120 -5.82 -18.49 11.26
C VAL A 120 -5.96 -17.40 12.33
N ARG A 121 -7.19 -16.96 12.57
CA ARG A 121 -7.53 -16.18 13.76
C ARG A 121 -7.21 -17.05 14.98
N THR A 122 -6.12 -16.75 15.66
CA THR A 122 -5.77 -17.40 16.94
C THR A 122 -6.49 -16.77 18.13
N ASN A 123 -7.00 -15.55 17.98
CA ASN A 123 -7.84 -14.91 18.99
C ASN A 123 -9.31 -15.19 18.70
N GLN A 124 -9.99 -15.86 19.65
CA GLN A 124 -11.44 -15.97 19.66
C GLN A 124 -12.06 -14.56 19.60
N THR A 125 -13.07 -14.39 18.75
CA THR A 125 -14.03 -13.29 18.91
C THR A 125 -14.52 -13.34 20.36
N ILE A 126 -14.53 -12.18 21.02
CA ILE A 126 -15.00 -11.96 22.39
C ILE A 126 -16.11 -12.97 22.74
N SER A 127 -15.90 -13.80 23.77
CA SER A 127 -16.88 -14.83 24.13
C SER A 127 -18.25 -14.20 24.41
N ASN A 128 -19.35 -14.94 24.20
CA ASN A 128 -20.70 -14.47 24.52
C ASN A 128 -20.81 -13.93 25.95
N ILE A 129 -20.03 -14.47 26.88
CA ILE A 129 -19.94 -14.02 28.27
C ILE A 129 -19.34 -12.61 28.35
N GLN A 130 -18.22 -12.36 27.66
CA GLN A 130 -17.58 -11.04 27.63
C GLN A 130 -18.46 -10.01 26.89
N TYR A 131 -19.22 -10.41 25.87
CA TYR A 131 -20.22 -9.55 25.22
C TYR A 131 -21.34 -9.16 26.19
N GLN A 132 -21.90 -10.13 26.92
CA GLN A 132 -22.95 -9.86 27.91
C GLN A 132 -22.45 -9.01 29.09
N MET A 133 -21.20 -9.20 29.53
CA MET A 133 -20.59 -8.37 30.56
C MET A 133 -20.36 -6.94 30.08
N ALA A 134 -19.93 -6.74 28.83
CA ALA A 134 -19.79 -5.41 28.24
C ALA A 134 -21.14 -4.67 28.14
N ASN A 135 -22.22 -5.37 27.74
CA ASN A 135 -23.57 -4.80 27.69
C ASN A 135 -24.13 -4.42 29.08
N LYS A 136 -23.76 -5.18 30.12
CA LYS A 136 -24.13 -4.87 31.51
C LYS A 136 -23.30 -3.72 32.10
N ALA A 137 -22.07 -3.53 31.62
CA ALA A 137 -21.18 -2.45 32.05
C ALA A 137 -21.42 -1.11 31.33
N MET A 138 -22.17 -1.11 30.22
CA MET A 138 -22.63 0.11 29.56
C MET A 138 -23.77 0.76 30.38
N THR A 139 -23.64 2.07 30.66
CA THR A 139 -24.60 2.84 31.47
C THR A 139 -26.02 2.83 30.90
N PRO A 140 -27.07 3.07 31.72
CA PRO A 140 -28.48 2.80 31.38
C PRO A 140 -29.00 3.46 30.10
N ARG A 141 -28.36 4.53 29.64
CA ARG A 141 -28.78 5.31 28.46
C ARG A 141 -28.58 4.55 27.14
N VAL A 142 -27.69 3.56 27.08
CA VAL A 142 -27.42 2.77 25.86
C VAL A 142 -28.34 1.55 25.76
N GLN A 143 -28.81 1.00 26.89
CA GLN A 143 -29.70 -0.17 26.92
C GLN A 143 -31.11 0.12 26.38
N ALA A 144 -31.56 1.38 26.40
CA ALA A 144 -32.89 1.78 25.91
C ALA A 144 -33.00 1.89 24.38
N LEU A 145 -31.89 1.81 23.64
CA LEU A 145 -31.87 1.96 22.17
C LEU A 145 -31.71 0.64 21.40
N SER A 146 -31.57 -0.47 22.11
CA SER A 146 -31.31 -1.81 21.56
C SER A 146 -32.42 -2.82 21.85
N SER A 147 -33.63 -2.34 22.20
CA SER A 147 -34.87 -3.13 22.32
C SER A 147 -35.58 -3.26 20.98
#